data_AF-A0A521WS34-F1
#
_entry.id   AF-A0A521WS34-F1
#
_cell.length_a   1.000
_cell.length_b   1.000
_cell.length_c   1.000
_cell.angle_alpha   90.00
_cell.angle_beta   90.00
_cell.angle_gamma   90.00
#
_symmetry.space_group_name_H-M   'P 1'
#
loop_
_entity.id
_entity.type
_entity.pdbx_description
1 polymer ?
#
loop_
_entity_poly.entity_id
_entity_poly.type
_entity_poly.pdbx_seq_one_letter_code
_entity_poly.pdbx_strand_id
1 'polypeptide(L)'
;MSSQQSTLLTHIIKRNGTRVPFSIKKITVAIERAMRAAGEFTDGICANIAEEVERSLYAKKSSDTKFVPTVEGVQDEVEKILMVQNFPATAKAYILYRAERTRLRDTQGEVPEHVRKLAEESKKYFKNNPLGEFVYLRTYARWIESENRRETWIETVDRYVAFMKENLGAKLGNEEYAEVREAILRQEVMP
;
A
#
# COMPACT_ATOMS: atom_id res chain seq x y z
N MET A 1 19.83 7.11 -23.46
CA MET A 1 18.88 6.49 -24.40
C MET A 1 18.08 5.46 -23.63
N SER A 2 16.82 5.74 -23.33
CA SER A 2 15.99 4.85 -22.52
C SER A 2 15.27 3.89 -23.45
N SER A 3 15.72 2.64 -23.53
CA SER A 3 15.05 1.60 -24.30
C SER A 3 13.65 1.39 -23.73
N GLN A 4 12.63 1.83 -24.45
CA GLN A 4 11.26 1.43 -24.19
C GLN A 4 11.18 -0.08 -24.44
N GLN A 5 11.19 -0.88 -23.37
CA GLN A 5 10.81 -2.29 -23.46
C GLN A 5 9.35 -2.32 -23.90
N SER A 6 9.11 -2.83 -25.11
CA SER A 6 7.78 -3.04 -25.68
C SER A 6 7.03 -4.06 -24.82
N THR A 7 6.14 -3.59 -23.95
CA THR A 7 5.27 -4.48 -23.17
C THR A 7 4.12 -4.96 -24.05
N LEU A 8 3.96 -6.28 -24.19
CA LEU A 8 2.90 -6.91 -24.97
C LEU A 8 1.51 -6.72 -24.32
N LEU A 9 1.51 -6.50 -23.01
CA LEU A 9 0.34 -6.25 -22.19
C LEU A 9 0.28 -4.78 -21.75
N THR A 10 -0.89 -4.18 -21.84
CA THR A 10 -1.07 -2.76 -21.50
C THR A 10 -1.56 -2.54 -20.07
N HIS A 11 -2.43 -3.43 -19.56
CA HIS A 11 -3.09 -3.25 -18.28
C HIS A 11 -3.27 -4.57 -17.53
N ILE A 12 -3.41 -4.46 -16.21
CA ILE A 12 -3.70 -5.55 -15.27
C ILE A 12 -4.77 -5.11 -14.27
N ILE A 13 -5.61 -6.04 -13.81
CA ILE A 13 -6.66 -5.79 -12.81
C ILE A 13 -6.14 -6.20 -11.42
N LYS A 14 -6.19 -5.26 -10.46
CA LYS A 14 -5.88 -5.53 -9.05
C LYS A 14 -7.04 -6.27 -8.36
N ARG A 15 -6.77 -6.83 -7.17
CA ARG A 15 -7.77 -7.52 -6.34
C ARG A 15 -9.03 -6.68 -6.09
N ASN A 16 -8.86 -5.37 -5.86
CA ASN A 16 -9.95 -4.41 -5.67
C ASN A 16 -10.69 -4.00 -6.97
N GLY A 17 -10.49 -4.72 -8.08
CA GLY A 17 -11.05 -4.41 -9.40
C GLY A 17 -10.39 -3.23 -10.14
N THR A 18 -9.44 -2.52 -9.52
CA THR A 18 -8.81 -1.34 -10.15
C THR A 18 -7.90 -1.76 -11.31
N ARG A 19 -8.10 -1.15 -12.48
CA ARG A 19 -7.26 -1.33 -13.66
C ARG A 19 -6.02 -0.42 -13.57
N VAL A 20 -4.83 -1.01 -13.69
CA VAL A 20 -3.55 -0.27 -13.65
C VAL A 20 -2.64 -0.67 -14.83
N PRO A 21 -1.64 0.14 -15.19
CA PRO A 21 -0.66 -0.23 -16.22
C PRO A 21 0.10 -1.50 -15.85
N PHE A 22 0.27 -2.39 -16.84
CA PHE A 22 1.12 -3.56 -16.69
C PHE A 22 2.60 -3.15 -16.63
N SER A 23 3.40 -3.84 -15.83
CA SER A 23 4.82 -3.54 -15.68
C SER A 23 5.61 -4.81 -15.42
N ILE A 24 6.33 -5.27 -16.44
CA ILE A 24 7.23 -6.43 -16.35
C ILE A 24 8.28 -6.25 -15.26
N LYS A 25 8.81 -5.04 -15.08
CA LYS A 25 9.80 -4.71 -14.03
C LYS A 25 9.32 -5.08 -12.63
N LYS A 26 8.01 -4.93 -12.34
CA LYS A 26 7.45 -5.33 -11.04
C LYS A 26 7.48 -6.85 -10.84
N ILE A 27 7.27 -7.61 -11.92
CA ILE A 27 7.34 -9.08 -11.92
C ILE A 27 8.79 -9.52 -11.72
N THR A 28 9.73 -8.94 -12.48
CA THR A 28 11.17 -9.22 -12.34
C THR A 28 11.67 -9.01 -10.91
N VAL A 29 11.33 -7.87 -10.29
CA VAL A 29 11.73 -7.57 -8.91
C VAL A 29 11.09 -8.54 -7.90
N ALA A 30 9.84 -8.95 -8.12
CA ALA A 30 9.19 -9.93 -7.26
C ALA A 30 9.86 -11.30 -7.33
N ILE A 31 10.19 -11.77 -8.53
CA ILE A 31 10.91 -13.03 -8.76
C ILE A 31 12.31 -12.96 -8.15
N GLU A 32 13.04 -11.87 -8.37
CA GLU A 32 14.38 -11.67 -7.81
C GLU A 32 14.37 -11.79 -6.28
N ARG A 33 13.42 -11.11 -5.62
CA ARG A 33 13.30 -11.18 -4.16
C ARG A 33 13.02 -12.60 -3.67
N ALA A 34 12.18 -13.34 -4.39
CA ALA A 34 11.87 -14.72 -4.05
C ALA A 34 13.08 -15.65 -4.26
N MET A 35 13.79 -15.51 -5.38
CA MET A 35 15.00 -16.29 -5.67
C MET A 35 16.12 -16.00 -4.67
N ARG A 36 16.32 -14.73 -4.29
CA ARG A 36 17.30 -14.34 -3.26
C ARG A 36 16.96 -14.94 -1.91
N ALA A 37 15.68 -14.94 -1.53
CA ALA A 37 15.22 -15.54 -0.27
C ALA A 37 15.35 -17.08 -0.28
N ALA A 38 15.17 -17.72 -1.43
CA ALA A 38 15.31 -19.17 -1.60
C ALA A 38 16.76 -19.62 -1.79
N GLY A 39 17.70 -18.71 -2.05
CA GLY A 39 19.10 -19.04 -2.35
C GLY A 39 19.36 -19.53 -3.77
N GLU A 40 18.38 -19.39 -4.69
CA GLU A 40 18.47 -19.83 -6.10
C GLU A 40 18.72 -18.66 -7.06
N PHE A 41 19.10 -17.48 -6.54
CA PHE A 41 19.31 -16.29 -7.36
C PHE A 41 20.48 -16.47 -8.33
N THR A 42 20.21 -16.18 -9.60
CA THR A 42 21.20 -16.14 -10.67
C THR A 42 20.94 -14.93 -11.55
N ASP A 43 22.00 -14.19 -11.89
CA ASP A 43 21.89 -13.01 -12.73
C ASP A 43 21.29 -13.33 -14.10
N GLY A 44 20.41 -12.46 -14.60
CA GLY A 44 19.74 -12.60 -15.90
C GLY A 44 18.53 -13.54 -15.91
N ILE A 45 18.45 -14.53 -15.01
CA ILE A 45 17.34 -15.51 -15.01
C ILE A 45 16.00 -14.86 -14.65
N CYS A 46 15.99 -13.91 -13.70
CA CYS A 46 14.74 -13.27 -13.28
C CYS A 46 14.06 -12.48 -14.41
N ALA A 47 14.85 -11.88 -15.31
CA ALA A 47 14.33 -11.17 -16.49
C ALA A 47 13.71 -12.17 -17.48
N ASN A 48 14.40 -13.26 -17.76
CA ASN A 48 13.93 -14.32 -18.66
C ASN A 48 12.61 -14.94 -18.16
N ILE A 49 12.50 -15.22 -16.86
CA ILE A 49 11.25 -15.74 -16.27
C ILE A 49 10.13 -14.71 -16.40
N ALA A 50 10.41 -13.43 -16.15
CA ALA A 50 9.40 -12.38 -16.27
C ALA A 50 8.90 -12.19 -17.72
N GLU A 51 9.80 -12.31 -18.70
CA GLU A 51 9.45 -12.28 -20.13
C GLU A 51 8.60 -13.48 -20.54
N GLU A 52 8.92 -14.68 -20.03
CA GLU A 52 8.13 -15.89 -20.29
C GLU A 52 6.74 -15.80 -19.66
N VAL A 53 6.62 -15.20 -18.46
CA VAL A 53 5.34 -14.87 -17.83
C VAL A 53 4.53 -13.93 -18.72
N GLU A 54 5.13 -12.85 -19.20
CA GLU A 54 4.45 -11.91 -20.11
C GLU A 54 4.00 -12.60 -21.40
N ARG A 55 4.85 -13.45 -21.98
CA ARG A 55 4.53 -14.21 -23.21
C ARG A 55 3.36 -15.17 -22.99
N SER A 56 3.35 -15.92 -21.88
CA SER A 56 2.26 -16.84 -21.54
C SER A 56 0.93 -16.10 -21.35
N LEU A 57 0.95 -14.97 -20.65
CA LEU A 57 -0.23 -14.13 -20.45
C LEU A 57 -0.70 -13.48 -21.76
N TYR A 58 0.23 -13.07 -22.63
CA TYR A 58 -0.10 -12.55 -23.95
C TYR A 58 -0.73 -13.62 -24.83
N ALA A 59 -0.22 -14.87 -24.81
CA ALA A 59 -0.82 -15.97 -25.54
C ALA A 59 -2.29 -16.20 -25.13
N LYS A 60 -2.59 -16.15 -23.82
CA LYS A 60 -3.97 -16.20 -23.31
C LYS A 60 -4.84 -15.05 -23.85
N LYS A 61 -4.29 -13.84 -23.92
CA LYS A 61 -4.95 -12.67 -24.49
C LYS A 61 -5.18 -12.78 -26.00
N SER A 62 -4.25 -13.38 -26.73
CA SER A 62 -4.40 -13.62 -28.17
C SER A 62 -5.49 -14.66 -28.47
N SER A 63 -5.69 -15.63 -27.56
CA SER A 63 -6.77 -16.62 -27.68
C SER A 63 -8.14 -16.09 -27.25
N ASP A 64 -8.19 -15.19 -26.27
CA ASP A 64 -9.41 -14.55 -25.80
C ASP A 64 -9.24 -13.03 -25.74
N THR A 65 -9.90 -12.32 -26.66
CA THR A 65 -9.83 -10.85 -26.75
C THR A 65 -10.41 -10.13 -25.54
N LYS A 66 -11.24 -10.80 -24.72
CA LYS A 66 -11.80 -10.26 -23.47
C LYS A 66 -10.89 -10.52 -22.27
N PHE A 67 -9.85 -11.35 -22.42
CA PHE A 67 -8.94 -11.66 -21.33
C PHE A 67 -8.13 -10.42 -20.92
N VAL A 68 -8.23 -10.08 -19.64
CA VAL A 68 -7.38 -9.08 -18.99
C VAL A 68 -6.69 -9.78 -17.82
N PRO A 69 -5.35 -9.78 -17.76
CA PRO A 69 -4.65 -10.43 -16.66
C PRO A 69 -5.04 -9.76 -15.34
N THR A 70 -5.23 -10.58 -14.30
CA THR A 70 -5.38 -10.12 -12.92
C THR A 70 -4.05 -10.24 -12.20
N VAL A 71 -3.87 -9.51 -11.09
CA VAL A 71 -2.68 -9.66 -10.23
C VAL A 71 -2.50 -11.11 -9.78
N GLU A 72 -3.58 -11.80 -9.43
CA GLU A 72 -3.52 -13.22 -9.05
C GLU A 72 -3.13 -14.09 -10.24
N GLY A 73 -3.73 -13.88 -11.41
CA GLY A 73 -3.40 -14.64 -12.60
C GLY A 73 -1.94 -14.48 -13.04
N VAL A 74 -1.35 -13.30 -12.86
CA VAL A 74 0.10 -13.10 -13.06
C VAL A 74 0.90 -13.92 -12.05
N GLN A 75 0.49 -13.90 -10.78
CA GLN A 75 1.19 -14.62 -9.73
C GLN A 75 1.14 -16.14 -9.94
N ASP A 76 -0.01 -16.68 -10.36
CA ASP A 76 -0.18 -18.10 -10.69
C ASP A 76 0.71 -18.51 -11.87
N GLU A 77 0.85 -17.63 -12.87
CA GLU A 77 1.73 -17.87 -14.02
C GLU A 77 3.20 -17.85 -13.62
N VAL A 78 3.60 -16.95 -12.70
CA VAL A 78 4.96 -16.92 -12.13
C VAL A 78 5.27 -18.24 -11.44
N GLU A 79 4.37 -18.76 -10.61
CA GLU A 79 4.56 -20.04 -9.90
C GLU A 79 4.73 -21.20 -10.88
N LYS A 80 3.85 -21.27 -11.88
CA LYS A 80 3.90 -22.31 -12.91
C LYS A 80 5.24 -22.28 -13.66
N ILE A 81 5.70 -21.10 -14.08
CA ILE A 81 6.95 -20.97 -14.84
C ILE A 81 8.16 -21.29 -13.96
N LEU A 82 8.18 -20.87 -12.69
CA LEU A 82 9.24 -21.24 -11.75
C LEU A 82 9.35 -22.77 -11.59
N MET A 83 8.21 -23.47 -11.52
CA MET A 83 8.22 -24.95 -11.49
C MET A 83 8.74 -25.56 -12.79
N VAL A 84 8.31 -25.06 -13.95
CA VAL A 84 8.73 -25.55 -15.27
C VAL A 84 10.22 -25.31 -15.53
N GLN A 85 10.75 -24.18 -15.06
CA GLN A 85 12.15 -23.78 -15.21
C GLN A 85 13.07 -24.40 -14.14
N ASN A 86 12.59 -25.40 -13.39
CA ASN A 86 13.36 -26.14 -12.39
C ASN A 86 13.86 -25.27 -11.20
N PHE A 87 13.04 -24.30 -10.76
CA PHE A 87 13.24 -23.53 -9.52
C PHE A 87 12.18 -23.86 -8.45
N PRO A 88 12.07 -25.13 -8.00
CA PRO A 88 11.01 -25.56 -7.10
C PRO A 88 11.11 -24.92 -5.71
N ALA A 89 12.31 -24.60 -5.22
CA ALA A 89 12.45 -23.95 -3.91
C ALA A 89 11.95 -22.50 -3.97
N THR A 90 12.29 -21.77 -5.03
CA THR A 90 11.74 -20.43 -5.28
C THR A 90 10.22 -20.46 -5.47
N ALA A 91 9.69 -21.40 -6.26
CA ALA A 91 8.24 -21.53 -6.46
C ALA A 91 7.52 -21.77 -5.12
N LYS A 92 8.03 -22.68 -4.29
CA LYS A 92 7.49 -22.95 -2.95
C LYS A 92 7.57 -21.73 -2.04
N ALA A 93 8.71 -21.03 -2.01
CA ALA A 93 8.87 -19.82 -1.23
C ALA A 93 7.90 -18.70 -1.67
N TYR A 94 7.68 -18.57 -2.99
CA TYR A 94 6.74 -17.63 -3.56
C TYR A 94 5.29 -17.92 -3.17
N ILE A 95 4.87 -19.20 -3.25
CA ILE A 95 3.55 -19.68 -2.83
C ILE A 95 3.32 -19.38 -1.34
N LEU A 96 4.27 -19.77 -0.48
CA LEU A 96 4.16 -19.55 0.96
C LEU A 96 4.08 -18.06 1.32
N TYR A 97 4.90 -17.23 0.66
CA TYR A 97 4.85 -15.79 0.84
C TYR A 97 3.49 -15.20 0.40
N ARG A 98 2.90 -15.68 -0.69
CA ARG A 98 1.55 -15.27 -1.10
C ARG A 98 0.49 -15.71 -0.10
N ALA A 99 0.57 -16.94 0.40
CA ALA A 99 -0.38 -17.46 1.39
C ALA A 99 -0.35 -16.61 2.67
N GLU A 100 0.83 -16.28 3.18
CA GLU A 100 0.98 -15.36 4.32
C GLU A 100 0.50 -13.94 3.96
N ARG A 101 0.80 -13.52 2.72
CA ARG A 101 0.22 -12.37 2.00
C ARG A 101 -1.28 -12.23 2.19
N THR A 102 -1.99 -13.28 1.81
CA THR A 102 -3.44 -13.36 1.82
C THR A 102 -3.93 -13.41 3.26
N ARG A 103 -3.35 -14.26 4.12
CA ARG A 103 -3.71 -14.36 5.54
C ARG A 103 -3.59 -13.03 6.28
N LEU A 104 -2.52 -12.28 6.06
CA LEU A 104 -2.33 -10.95 6.67
C LEU A 104 -3.38 -9.95 6.18
N ARG A 105 -3.82 -10.02 4.93
CA ARG A 105 -4.91 -9.18 4.42
C ARG A 105 -6.26 -9.61 4.98
N ASP A 106 -6.49 -10.90 5.16
CA ASP A 106 -7.73 -11.40 5.76
C ASP A 106 -7.85 -11.03 7.24
N THR A 107 -6.72 -10.99 7.96
CA THR A 107 -6.69 -10.58 9.37
C THR A 107 -6.64 -9.07 9.59
N GLN A 108 -6.01 -8.29 8.70
CA GLN A 108 -5.93 -6.83 8.84
C GLN A 108 -7.01 -6.07 8.04
N GLY A 109 -7.70 -6.74 7.12
CA GLY A 109 -8.64 -6.12 6.18
C GLY A 109 -7.95 -5.25 5.12
N GLU A 110 -8.70 -4.86 4.08
CA GLU A 110 -8.31 -3.72 3.24
C GLU A 110 -8.70 -2.42 3.96
N VAL A 111 -7.76 -1.47 4.07
CA VAL A 111 -8.06 -0.14 4.63
C VAL A 111 -9.08 0.54 3.71
N PRO A 112 -10.28 0.89 4.21
CA PRO A 112 -11.30 1.53 3.39
C PRO A 112 -10.80 2.83 2.75
N GLU A 113 -11.33 3.16 1.57
CA GLU A 113 -10.87 4.33 0.81
C GLU A 113 -10.98 5.64 1.59
N HIS A 114 -12.05 5.80 2.37
CA HIS A 114 -12.25 6.99 3.19
C HIS A 114 -11.20 7.10 4.31
N VAL A 115 -10.85 5.99 4.98
CA VAL A 115 -9.80 5.94 6.01
C VAL A 115 -8.45 6.32 5.41
N ARG A 116 -8.16 5.85 4.19
CA ARG A 116 -6.94 6.21 3.47
C ARG A 116 -6.88 7.72 3.18
N LYS A 117 -7.99 8.32 2.75
CA LYS A 117 -8.06 9.78 2.53
C LYS A 117 -7.84 10.57 3.81
N LEU A 118 -8.49 10.18 4.91
CA LEU A 118 -8.30 10.81 6.22
C LEU A 118 -6.84 10.75 6.69
N ALA A 119 -6.18 9.61 6.51
CA ALA A 119 -4.76 9.45 6.84
C ALA A 119 -3.88 10.38 5.98
N GLU A 120 -4.10 10.45 4.67
CA GLU A 120 -3.36 11.34 3.77
C GLU A 120 -3.59 12.83 4.08
N GLU A 121 -4.81 13.20 4.46
CA GLU A 121 -5.12 14.57 4.89
C GLU A 121 -4.42 14.93 6.20
N SER A 122 -4.49 14.04 7.20
CA SER A 122 -3.78 14.21 8.47
C SER A 122 -2.27 14.33 8.28
N LYS A 123 -1.70 13.56 7.34
CA LYS A 123 -0.26 13.55 7.06
C LYS A 123 0.28 14.89 6.55
N LYS A 124 -0.57 15.74 5.95
CA LYS A 124 -0.17 17.07 5.48
C LYS A 124 0.43 17.94 6.59
N TYR A 125 -0.05 17.78 7.83
CA TYR A 125 0.46 18.52 8.99
C TYR A 125 1.84 18.05 9.46
N PHE A 126 2.29 16.87 9.02
CA PHE A 126 3.58 16.29 9.38
C PHE A 126 4.56 16.16 8.20
N LYS A 127 4.31 16.87 7.09
CA LYS A 127 5.04 16.70 5.82
C LYS A 127 6.56 16.68 5.95
N ASN A 128 7.12 17.48 6.86
CA ASN A 128 8.57 17.58 7.11
C ASN A 128 8.99 17.00 8.48
N ASN A 129 8.10 16.28 9.16
CA ASN A 129 8.31 15.76 10.52
C ASN A 129 7.76 14.33 10.69
N PRO A 130 8.35 13.32 10.02
CA PRO A 130 7.89 11.93 10.11
C PRO A 130 8.06 11.33 11.50
N LEU A 131 9.05 11.78 12.28
CA LEU A 131 9.22 11.34 13.66
C LEU A 131 8.08 11.87 14.55
N GLY A 132 7.70 13.14 14.37
CA GLY A 132 6.54 13.73 15.04
C GLY A 132 5.25 12.98 14.71
N GLU A 133 5.03 12.63 13.44
CA GLU A 133 3.87 11.82 13.02
C GLU A 133 3.82 10.48 13.76
N PHE A 134 4.97 9.79 13.86
CA PHE A 134 5.06 8.53 14.58
C PHE A 134 4.76 8.67 16.08
N VAL A 135 5.38 9.66 16.75
CA VAL A 135 5.14 9.93 18.17
C VAL A 135 3.67 10.27 18.41
N TYR A 136 3.07 11.07 17.54
CA TYR A 136 1.66 11.43 17.55
C TYR A 136 0.76 10.19 17.49
N LEU A 137 0.88 9.38 16.44
CA LEU A 137 0.03 8.20 16.22
C LEU A 137 0.16 7.17 17.35
N ARG A 138 1.36 7.03 17.90
CA ARG A 138 1.65 6.09 18.97
C ARG A 138 1.07 6.53 20.32
N THR A 139 1.19 7.82 20.64
CA THR A 139 1.06 8.31 22.02
C THR A 139 -0.24 9.07 22.26
N TYR A 140 -0.67 9.89 21.29
CA TYR A 140 -1.77 10.85 21.49
C TYR A 140 -3.05 10.48 20.72
N ALA A 141 -2.91 9.88 19.54
CA ALA A 141 -4.06 9.50 18.71
C ALA A 141 -4.85 8.36 19.36
N ARG A 142 -6.12 8.59 19.71
CA ARG A 142 -6.98 7.54 20.29
C ARG A 142 -7.44 6.55 19.22
N TRP A 143 -7.79 5.35 19.67
CA TRP A 143 -8.42 4.34 18.83
C TRP A 143 -9.93 4.59 18.73
N ILE A 144 -10.47 4.55 17.51
CA ILE A 144 -11.88 4.67 17.20
C ILE A 144 -12.38 3.28 16.80
N GLU A 145 -12.99 2.56 17.75
CA GLU A 145 -13.40 1.15 17.56
C GLU A 145 -14.38 0.98 16.39
N SER A 146 -15.36 1.88 16.26
CA SER A 146 -16.39 1.83 15.21
C SER A 146 -15.84 1.98 13.79
N GLU A 147 -14.67 2.61 13.65
CA GLU A 147 -14.01 2.83 12.36
C GLU A 147 -12.72 2.02 12.19
N ASN A 148 -12.35 1.22 13.21
CA ASN A 148 -11.16 0.37 13.21
C ASN A 148 -9.87 1.13 12.84
N ARG A 149 -9.71 2.36 13.34
CA ARG A 149 -8.57 3.25 13.04
C ARG A 149 -8.19 4.13 14.22
N ARG A 150 -7.08 4.85 14.11
CA ARG A 150 -6.72 5.94 15.03
C ARG A 150 -7.31 7.28 14.57
N GLU A 151 -7.47 8.20 15.52
CA GLU A 151 -7.79 9.60 15.26
C GLU A 151 -6.76 10.23 14.30
N THR A 152 -7.26 11.13 13.45
CA THR A 152 -6.46 12.08 12.69
C THR A 152 -6.00 13.23 13.58
N TRP A 153 -5.00 13.97 13.11
CA TRP A 153 -4.50 15.14 13.82
C TRP A 153 -5.62 16.15 14.10
N ILE A 154 -6.47 16.38 13.10
CA ILE A 154 -7.61 17.29 13.21
C ILE A 154 -8.57 16.82 14.31
N GLU A 155 -8.97 15.55 14.31
CA GLU A 155 -9.85 14.99 15.34
C GLU A 155 -9.24 15.08 16.75
N THR A 156 -7.93 14.85 16.87
CA THR A 156 -7.22 14.98 18.15
C THR A 156 -7.23 16.42 18.67
N VAL A 157 -6.96 17.39 17.78
CA VAL A 157 -6.98 18.82 18.13
C VAL A 157 -8.40 19.27 18.47
N ASP A 158 -9.40 18.87 17.69
CA ASP A 158 -10.81 19.18 17.95
C ASP A 158 -11.25 18.63 19.31
N ARG A 159 -10.86 17.39 19.63
CA ARG A 159 -11.12 16.80 20.94
C ARG A 159 -10.47 17.59 22.08
N TYR A 160 -9.23 18.06 21.90
CA TYR A 160 -8.55 18.89 22.90
C TYR A 160 -9.23 20.26 23.07
N VAL A 161 -9.57 20.94 21.97
CA VAL A 161 -10.22 22.25 21.99
C VAL A 161 -11.62 22.15 22.59
N ALA A 162 -12.36 21.07 22.31
CA ALA A 162 -13.65 20.80 22.95
C ALA A 162 -13.51 20.65 24.46
N PHE A 163 -12.51 19.87 24.93
CA PHE A 163 -12.19 19.75 26.34
C PHE A 163 -11.84 21.11 26.96
N MET A 164 -11.01 21.92 26.31
CA MET A 164 -10.68 23.27 26.77
C MET A 164 -11.91 24.16 26.88
N LYS A 165 -12.81 24.12 25.89
CA LYS A 165 -14.05 24.89 25.88
C LYS A 165 -15.01 24.48 26.99
N GLU A 166 -15.10 23.19 27.31
CA GLU A 166 -15.88 22.69 28.44
C GLU A 166 -15.35 23.22 29.78
N ASN A 167 -14.03 23.31 29.95
CA ASN A 167 -13.40 23.69 31.22
C ASN A 167 -13.21 25.20 31.41
N LEU A 168 -12.92 25.94 30.33
CA LEU A 168 -12.67 27.37 30.36
C LEU A 168 -13.92 28.19 30.05
N GLY A 169 -14.90 27.61 29.36
CA GLY A 169 -16.17 28.28 29.02
C GLY A 169 -15.94 29.62 28.34
N ALA A 170 -16.52 30.68 28.91
CA ALA A 170 -16.45 32.04 28.40
C ALA A 170 -15.16 32.81 28.75
N LYS A 171 -14.16 32.16 29.36
CA LYS A 171 -12.83 32.79 29.59
C LYS A 171 -12.09 33.09 28.30
N LEU A 172 -12.44 32.38 27.23
CA LEU A 172 -11.99 32.65 25.87
C LEU A 172 -13.22 32.87 24.98
N GLY A 173 -13.11 33.81 24.05
CA GLY A 173 -14.07 34.02 22.98
C GLY A 173 -14.01 32.89 21.95
N ASN A 174 -15.08 32.75 21.16
CA ASN A 174 -15.11 31.74 20.09
C ASN A 174 -13.99 31.95 19.05
N GLU A 175 -13.61 33.21 18.80
CA GLU A 175 -12.50 33.55 17.89
C GLU A 175 -11.15 33.12 18.47
N GLU A 176 -10.94 33.30 19.77
CA GLU A 176 -9.70 32.87 20.45
C GLU A 176 -9.56 31.34 20.47
N TYR A 177 -10.65 30.60 20.70
CA TYR A 177 -10.61 29.13 20.55
C TYR A 177 -10.28 28.70 19.13
N ALA A 178 -10.78 29.41 18.12
CA ALA A 178 -10.48 29.12 16.72
C ALA A 178 -9.00 29.42 16.40
N GLU A 179 -8.46 30.51 16.93
CA GLU A 179 -7.04 30.86 16.79
C GLU A 179 -6.14 29.79 17.43
N VAL A 180 -6.43 29.41 18.68
CA VAL A 180 -5.68 28.36 19.39
C VAL A 180 -5.72 27.04 18.62
N ARG A 181 -6.91 26.67 18.11
CA ARG A 181 -7.08 25.47 17.29
C ARG A 181 -6.18 25.49 16.06
N GLU A 182 -6.17 26.60 15.31
CA GLU A 182 -5.35 26.72 14.09
C GLU A 182 -3.85 26.73 14.40
N ALA A 183 -3.43 27.39 15.48
CA ALA A 183 -2.03 27.39 15.92
C ALA A 183 -1.56 25.98 16.31
N ILE A 184 -2.39 25.20 17.02
CA ILE A 184 -2.09 23.80 17.32
C ILE A 184 -2.02 22.97 16.04
N LEU A 185 -2.98 23.13 15.12
CA LEU A 185 -2.99 22.39 13.85
C LEU A 185 -1.68 22.58 13.08
N ARG A 186 -1.16 23.82 13.04
CA ARG A 186 0.11 24.17 12.38
C ARG A 186 1.36 23.78 13.18
N GLN A 187 1.19 23.18 14.36
CA GLN A 187 2.27 22.83 15.28
C GLN A 187 3.11 24.05 15.72
N GLU A 188 2.50 25.23 15.72
CA GLU A 188 3.13 26.48 16.21
C GLU A 188 3.10 26.53 17.75
N VAL A 189 2.09 25.87 18.34
CA VAL A 189 1.94 25.69 19.79
C VAL A 189 1.59 24.24 20.11
N MET A 190 2.02 23.79 21.29
CA MET A 190 1.71 22.45 21.77
C MET A 190 0.48 22.50 22.69
N PRO A 191 -0.49 21.58 22.53
CA PRO A 191 -1.64 21.43 23.43
C PRO A 191 -1.24 20.90 24.82
#